data_AF-A0A162MTE4-F1
#
_entry.id   AF-A0A162MTE4-F1
#
_cell.length_a   1.000
_cell.length_b   1.000
_cell.length_c   1.000
_cell.angle_alpha   90.00
_cell.angle_beta   90.00
_cell.angle_gamma   90.00
#
_symmetry.space_group_name_H-M   'P 1'
#
loop_
_entity.id
_entity.type
_entity.pdbx_description
1 polymer ?
#
loop_
_entity_poly.entity_id
_entity_poly.type
_entity_poly.pdbx_seq_one_letter_code
_entity_poly.pdbx_strand_id
1 'polypeptide(L)'
;MAGPTLAWPPTLEQMEARKKAFVDDIDPAAVCRLASRHNAGRPCRLFQDMNSGCFNACFFVEFSGDNNRRWNVRVAIGPTLHDAWTKVQSEVATMQYIARKTTIPVARVHGYGRGENLSRGGRDGGGHDRDGNSNGAGAGTSSGAVNGESNHKDDATQCAYMILDYIAGQSINVKTFAEDTRERKTHLYAQLIDILAQLRQLEFAVSGSLMPDPDGGPEPVVGDLVCIEHNELLKQTRGSEINTTSAAATATATAVPQPTTFRSTVDYAFYQYRLMAAAHDLPVNEAGLNTVRMEVFALYDIKARLLDAIDVRRNHRPFVLAHTDLRWYNIVVNDDLDVQGVIDWEWTGTIPQQFFMPPTWLAEAFPSYVAGRFYRAEYQEFYQVLVSMADAADDAAACVAAGAGSTGGAAVATTITAAAATTNMYRQLADEWGPDLPEGLDLPMAVLLRHHHQMLETYYFSIFPKFFTPLPLDYLASYFAHEGEDGPLSRQVAQKMQQQDRYTRYLKDKGLFVSHELPEKLLAHLKRGDAVCANTLKSLQKNLRRQPASKVPAEDPLLAHLLETQLRSHIAARNRDDYVASPENNNGESK
;
A
#
# COMPACT_ATOMS: atom_id res chain seq x y z
N MET A 1 18.89 -37.09 -16.78
CA MET A 1 18.65 -36.31 -15.55
C MET A 1 17.97 -35.02 -15.96
N ALA A 2 16.69 -34.84 -15.60
CA ALA A 2 16.07 -33.53 -15.76
C ALA A 2 16.76 -32.59 -14.77
N GLY A 3 17.45 -31.57 -15.26
CA GLY A 3 17.98 -30.51 -14.40
C GLY A 3 16.84 -29.85 -13.62
N PRO A 4 17.13 -29.18 -12.50
CA PRO A 4 16.10 -28.48 -11.74
C PRO A 4 15.34 -27.53 -12.68
N THR A 5 14.03 -27.74 -12.81
CA THR A 5 13.13 -26.84 -13.52
C THR A 5 13.28 -25.45 -12.90
N LEU A 6 13.81 -24.50 -13.68
CA LEU A 6 13.86 -23.09 -13.28
C LEU A 6 12.42 -22.68 -12.95
N ALA A 7 12.14 -22.36 -11.69
CA ALA A 7 10.82 -21.90 -11.28
C ALA A 7 10.66 -20.44 -11.75
N TRP A 8 10.13 -20.25 -12.95
CA TRP A 8 9.74 -18.94 -13.43
C TRP A 8 8.58 -18.36 -12.60
N PRO A 9 8.49 -17.03 -12.47
CA PRO A 9 7.37 -16.41 -11.77
C PRO A 9 6.04 -16.79 -12.44
N PRO A 10 4.94 -16.91 -11.67
CA PRO A 10 3.61 -17.09 -12.24
C PRO A 10 3.18 -15.84 -13.03
N THR A 11 2.33 -16.01 -14.04
CA THR A 11 1.72 -14.87 -14.73
C THR A 11 0.63 -14.23 -13.88
N LEU A 12 0.23 -13.00 -14.22
CA LEU A 12 -0.87 -12.31 -13.56
C LEU A 12 -2.16 -13.12 -13.64
N GLU A 13 -2.48 -13.66 -14.81
CA GLU A 13 -3.68 -14.46 -15.06
C GLU A 13 -3.69 -15.73 -14.21
N GLN A 14 -2.53 -16.36 -14.01
CA GLN A 14 -2.41 -17.52 -13.12
C GLN A 14 -2.67 -17.15 -11.65
N MET A 15 -2.19 -15.98 -11.21
CA MET A 15 -2.43 -15.50 -9.85
C MET A 15 -3.90 -15.11 -9.65
N GLU A 16 -4.50 -14.41 -10.61
CA GLU A 16 -5.91 -14.02 -10.61
C GLU A 16 -6.84 -15.24 -10.63
N ALA A 17 -6.54 -16.26 -11.46
CA ALA A 17 -7.30 -17.50 -11.49
C ALA A 17 -7.26 -18.23 -10.14
N ARG A 18 -6.10 -18.25 -9.45
CA ARG A 18 -5.97 -18.85 -8.11
C ARG A 18 -6.74 -18.07 -7.05
N LYS A 19 -6.65 -16.73 -7.07
CA LYS A 19 -7.46 -15.85 -6.20
C LYS A 19 -8.94 -16.13 -6.41
N LYS A 20 -9.40 -16.12 -7.67
CA LYS A 20 -10.79 -16.34 -8.02
C LYS A 20 -11.28 -17.72 -7.55
N ALA A 21 -10.51 -18.78 -7.84
CA ALA A 21 -10.87 -20.13 -7.42
C ALA A 21 -10.99 -20.26 -5.89
N PHE A 22 -10.10 -19.62 -5.14
CA PHE A 22 -10.17 -19.59 -3.68
C PHE A 22 -11.41 -18.85 -3.17
N VAL A 23 -11.69 -17.67 -3.70
CA VAL A 23 -12.84 -16.85 -3.30
C VAL A 23 -14.15 -17.56 -3.64
N ASP A 24 -14.26 -18.17 -4.82
CA ASP A 24 -15.46 -18.90 -5.28
C ASP A 24 -15.74 -20.16 -4.42
N ASP A 25 -14.70 -20.74 -3.80
CA ASP A 25 -14.80 -21.93 -2.94
C ASP A 25 -15.30 -21.62 -1.52
N ILE A 26 -15.27 -20.35 -1.08
CA ILE A 26 -15.77 -19.97 0.24
C ILE A 26 -17.30 -20.19 0.29
N ASP A 27 -17.75 -20.91 1.31
CA ASP A 27 -19.16 -21.13 1.64
C ASP A 27 -19.71 -19.97 2.50
N PRO A 28 -20.61 -19.13 1.96
CA PRO A 28 -21.28 -18.09 2.75
C PRO A 28 -21.96 -18.60 4.03
N ALA A 29 -22.47 -19.83 4.02
CA ALA A 29 -23.10 -20.41 5.20
C ALA A 29 -22.06 -20.76 6.29
N ALA A 30 -20.87 -21.22 5.91
CA ALA A 30 -19.75 -21.41 6.83
C ALA A 30 -19.32 -20.10 7.48
N VAL A 31 -19.28 -19.01 6.71
CA VAL A 31 -18.99 -17.66 7.23
C VAL A 31 -20.04 -17.21 8.24
N CYS A 32 -21.34 -17.42 7.96
CA CYS A 32 -22.41 -17.14 8.92
C CYS A 32 -22.29 -18.01 10.19
N ARG A 33 -21.96 -19.30 10.07
CA ARG A 33 -21.71 -20.19 11.23
C ARG A 33 -20.56 -19.65 12.08
N LEU A 34 -19.47 -19.22 11.45
CA LEU A 34 -18.33 -18.61 12.13
C LEU A 34 -18.75 -17.35 12.89
N ALA A 35 -19.40 -16.39 12.22
CA ALA A 35 -19.86 -15.15 12.85
C ALA A 35 -20.83 -15.42 14.02
N SER A 36 -21.74 -16.38 13.84
CA SER A 36 -22.69 -16.80 14.87
C SER A 36 -21.99 -17.34 16.13
N ARG A 37 -20.95 -18.16 16.00
CA ARG A 37 -20.16 -18.66 17.15
C ARG A 37 -19.53 -17.53 17.96
N HIS A 38 -19.07 -16.48 17.30
CA HIS A 38 -18.51 -15.28 17.94
C HIS A 38 -19.58 -14.32 18.49
N ASN A 39 -20.86 -14.55 18.20
CA ASN A 39 -21.99 -13.78 18.75
C ASN A 39 -22.96 -14.65 19.58
N ALA A 40 -22.42 -15.50 20.45
CA ALA A 40 -23.19 -16.36 21.36
C ALA A 40 -24.23 -17.26 20.65
N GLY A 41 -23.92 -17.73 19.43
CA GLY A 41 -24.78 -18.61 18.65
C GLY A 41 -26.00 -17.95 18.01
N ARG A 42 -26.06 -16.61 17.98
CA ARG A 42 -27.19 -15.89 17.37
C ARG A 42 -27.21 -16.10 15.84
N PRO A 43 -28.39 -16.31 15.22
CA PRO A 43 -28.48 -16.48 13.78
C PRO A 43 -28.18 -15.17 13.04
N CYS A 44 -27.47 -15.28 11.93
CA CYS A 44 -27.17 -14.16 11.03
C CYS A 44 -27.38 -14.56 9.56
N ARG A 45 -27.48 -13.54 8.72
CA ARG A 45 -27.54 -13.67 7.26
C ARG A 45 -26.61 -12.64 6.61
N LEU A 46 -26.20 -12.89 5.37
CA LEU A 46 -25.59 -11.85 4.56
C LEU A 46 -26.64 -10.80 4.19
N PHE A 47 -26.24 -9.52 4.25
CA PHE A 47 -27.12 -8.41 3.86
C PHE A 47 -26.59 -7.59 2.67
N GLN A 48 -25.38 -7.90 2.21
CA GLN A 48 -24.76 -7.37 1.00
C GLN A 48 -24.02 -8.51 0.31
N ASP A 49 -23.78 -8.33 -0.99
CA ASP A 49 -22.91 -9.22 -1.74
C ASP A 49 -21.49 -9.20 -1.18
N MET A 50 -20.82 -10.34 -1.29
CA MET A 50 -19.41 -10.45 -0.93
C MET A 50 -18.59 -9.50 -1.79
N ASN A 51 -17.67 -8.78 -1.16
CA ASN A 51 -16.68 -7.95 -1.84
C ASN A 51 -15.29 -8.59 -1.66
N SER A 52 -14.48 -8.63 -2.71
CA SER A 52 -13.10 -9.15 -2.63
C SER A 52 -12.09 -8.05 -2.92
N GLY A 53 -11.31 -7.69 -1.89
CA GLY A 53 -10.10 -6.90 -2.01
C GLY A 53 -8.88 -7.74 -2.42
N CYS A 54 -7.68 -7.14 -2.37
CA CYS A 54 -6.46 -7.77 -2.92
C CYS A 54 -6.03 -8.95 -2.05
N PHE A 55 -6.25 -8.80 -0.74
CA PHE A 55 -5.77 -9.70 0.29
C PHE A 55 -6.90 -10.30 1.13
N ASN A 56 -8.13 -9.78 1.05
CA ASN A 56 -9.25 -10.23 1.88
C ASN A 56 -10.55 -10.34 1.08
N ALA A 57 -11.32 -11.41 1.33
CA ALA A 57 -12.72 -11.52 0.97
C ALA A 57 -13.58 -11.06 2.15
N CYS A 58 -14.44 -10.07 1.94
CA CYS A 58 -15.27 -9.43 2.95
C CYS A 58 -16.72 -9.89 2.83
N PHE A 59 -17.27 -10.38 3.94
CA PHE A 59 -18.65 -10.86 4.06
C PHE A 59 -19.40 -10.04 5.10
N PHE A 60 -20.48 -9.40 4.67
CA PHE A 60 -21.25 -8.49 5.52
C PHE A 60 -22.47 -9.21 6.11
N VAL A 61 -22.43 -9.47 7.42
CA VAL A 61 -23.46 -10.22 8.15
C VAL A 61 -24.31 -9.31 9.02
N GLU A 62 -25.60 -9.61 9.13
CA GLU A 62 -26.51 -8.97 10.09
C GLU A 62 -27.18 -10.02 10.99
N PHE A 63 -27.25 -9.71 12.28
CA PHE A 63 -27.85 -10.58 13.29
C PHE A 63 -29.32 -10.22 13.51
N SER A 64 -30.20 -11.18 13.26
CA SER A 64 -31.64 -10.97 13.44
C SER A 64 -31.98 -10.86 14.93
N GLY A 65 -32.74 -9.83 15.32
CA GLY A 65 -33.19 -9.64 16.71
C GLY A 65 -32.14 -9.05 17.67
N ASP A 66 -30.96 -8.65 17.19
CA ASP A 66 -29.91 -7.96 17.99
C ASP A 66 -29.74 -6.49 17.58
N ASN A 67 -30.83 -5.70 17.61
CA ASN A 67 -30.85 -4.31 17.11
C ASN A 67 -30.28 -4.16 15.69
N ASN A 68 -30.39 -5.21 14.86
CA ASN A 68 -29.78 -5.30 13.53
C ASN A 68 -28.27 -4.99 13.53
N ARG A 69 -27.54 -5.45 14.55
CA ARG A 69 -26.08 -5.38 14.59
C ARG A 69 -25.48 -6.01 13.33
N ARG A 70 -24.53 -5.31 12.73
CA ARG A 70 -23.86 -5.69 11.47
C ARG A 70 -22.37 -5.84 11.69
N TRP A 71 -21.80 -6.91 11.16
CA TRP A 71 -20.36 -7.20 11.18
C TRP A 71 -19.81 -7.42 9.77
N ASN A 72 -18.52 -7.18 9.62
CA ASN A 72 -17.73 -7.57 8.46
C ASN A 72 -16.81 -8.73 8.85
N VAL A 73 -17.01 -9.90 8.25
CA VAL A 73 -16.09 -11.04 8.37
C VAL A 73 -15.11 -10.97 7.20
N ARG A 74 -13.84 -10.73 7.50
CA ARG A 74 -12.76 -10.71 6.50
C ARG A 74 -12.03 -12.05 6.54
N VAL A 75 -11.95 -12.70 5.38
CA VAL A 75 -11.20 -13.95 5.16
C VAL A 75 -9.97 -13.62 4.34
N ALA A 76 -8.78 -13.92 4.86
CA ALA A 76 -7.52 -13.70 4.15
C ALA A 76 -7.44 -14.61 2.91
N ILE A 77 -7.11 -14.03 1.76
CA ILE A 77 -7.01 -14.73 0.48
C ILE A 77 -5.63 -15.39 0.42
N GLY A 78 -5.53 -16.63 0.91
CA GLY A 78 -4.27 -17.37 0.99
C GLY A 78 -3.41 -17.33 -0.29
N PRO A 79 -3.98 -17.53 -1.50
CA PRO A 79 -3.20 -17.46 -2.74
C PRO A 79 -2.55 -16.11 -3.06
N THR A 80 -2.99 -15.01 -2.43
CA THR A 80 -2.41 -13.68 -2.60
C THR A 80 -1.46 -13.28 -1.48
N LEU A 81 -1.19 -14.19 -0.53
CA LEU A 81 -0.42 -13.94 0.68
C LEU A 81 0.70 -14.99 0.82
N HIS A 82 1.89 -14.54 1.21
CA HIS A 82 2.96 -15.44 1.63
C HIS A 82 2.69 -16.01 3.03
N ASP A 83 2.26 -15.16 3.96
CA ASP A 83 1.90 -15.53 5.33
C ASP A 83 0.62 -14.81 5.74
N ALA A 84 -0.50 -15.50 5.58
CA ALA A 84 -1.82 -14.96 5.87
C ALA A 84 -2.03 -14.73 7.38
N TRP A 85 -1.44 -15.56 8.24
CA TRP A 85 -1.67 -15.48 9.68
C TRP A 85 -0.92 -14.31 10.30
N THR A 86 0.37 -14.16 9.97
CA THR A 86 1.18 -13.02 10.43
C THR A 86 0.55 -11.70 10.00
N LYS A 87 0.05 -11.63 8.76
CA LYS A 87 -0.71 -10.47 8.25
C LYS A 87 -1.93 -10.15 9.12
N VAL A 88 -2.77 -11.15 9.43
CA VAL A 88 -3.99 -10.95 10.25
C VAL A 88 -3.64 -10.55 11.68
N GLN A 89 -2.62 -11.17 12.28
CA GLN A 89 -2.14 -10.80 13.62
C GLN A 89 -1.67 -9.35 13.67
N SER A 90 -0.92 -8.91 12.65
CA SER A 90 -0.40 -7.55 12.60
C SER A 90 -1.50 -6.50 12.44
N GLU A 91 -2.47 -6.76 11.56
CA GLU A 91 -3.63 -5.88 11.37
C GLU A 91 -4.45 -5.76 12.68
N VAL A 92 -4.74 -6.87 13.35
CA VAL A 92 -5.49 -6.86 14.61
C VAL A 92 -4.75 -6.10 15.71
N ALA A 93 -3.45 -6.38 15.90
CA ALA A 93 -2.63 -5.70 16.90
C ALA A 93 -2.60 -4.18 16.65
N THR A 94 -2.48 -3.79 15.39
CA THR A 94 -2.52 -2.39 14.96
C THR A 94 -3.86 -1.73 15.29
N MET A 95 -4.98 -2.34 14.88
CA MET A 95 -6.32 -1.79 15.13
C MET A 95 -6.60 -1.64 16.62
N GLN A 96 -6.24 -2.63 17.43
CA GLN A 96 -6.40 -2.57 18.89
C GLN A 96 -5.52 -1.50 19.53
N TYR A 97 -4.29 -1.32 19.04
CA TYR A 97 -3.41 -0.25 19.49
C TYR A 97 -3.98 1.14 19.19
N ILE A 98 -4.41 1.36 17.95
CA ILE A 98 -5.01 2.63 17.49
C ILE A 98 -6.26 2.96 18.31
N ALA A 99 -7.18 2.00 18.47
CA ALA A 99 -8.41 2.19 19.24
C ALA A 99 -8.16 2.59 20.71
N ARG A 100 -7.01 2.24 21.28
CA ARG A 100 -6.66 2.56 22.68
C ARG A 100 -5.86 3.86 22.82
N LYS A 101 -5.06 4.22 21.82
CA LYS A 101 -4.10 5.33 21.89
C LYS A 101 -4.58 6.59 21.18
N THR A 102 -5.63 6.49 20.36
CA THR A 102 -6.11 7.57 19.49
C THR A 102 -7.63 7.67 19.54
N THR A 103 -8.18 8.74 18.97
CA THR A 103 -9.60 8.90 18.68
C THR A 103 -9.93 8.55 17.22
N ILE A 104 -8.95 8.08 16.44
CA ILE A 104 -9.16 7.67 15.04
C ILE A 104 -10.26 6.61 14.99
N PRO A 105 -11.34 6.82 14.21
CA PRO A 105 -12.42 5.86 14.12
C PRO A 105 -11.93 4.57 13.44
N VAL A 106 -11.90 3.46 14.18
CA VAL A 106 -11.48 2.14 13.72
C VAL A 106 -12.51 1.09 14.15
N ALA A 107 -12.79 0.11 13.29
CA ALA A 107 -13.73 -0.95 13.62
C ALA A 107 -13.24 -1.78 14.82
N ARG A 108 -14.17 -2.13 15.72
CA ARG A 108 -13.85 -3.03 16.83
C ARG A 108 -13.67 -4.46 16.32
N VAL A 109 -12.63 -5.13 16.80
CA VAL A 109 -12.36 -6.55 16.54
C VAL A 109 -13.16 -7.41 17.54
N HIS A 110 -13.99 -8.33 17.04
CA HIS A 110 -14.75 -9.29 17.85
C HIS A 110 -14.05 -10.64 18.00
N GLY A 111 -13.28 -11.02 16.99
CA GLY A 111 -12.57 -12.29 16.96
C GLY A 111 -11.67 -12.37 15.74
N TYR A 112 -10.63 -13.19 15.82
CA TYR A 112 -9.72 -13.48 14.72
C TYR A 112 -9.08 -14.84 14.97
N GLY A 113 -8.63 -15.51 13.91
CA GLY A 113 -8.06 -16.84 14.03
C GLY A 113 -7.51 -17.37 12.70
N ARG A 114 -6.99 -18.59 12.76
CA ARG A 114 -6.54 -19.39 11.62
C ARG A 114 -7.03 -20.82 11.74
N GLY A 115 -6.97 -21.58 10.66
CA GLY A 115 -7.36 -23.00 10.68
C GLY A 115 -8.84 -23.25 10.41
N GLU A 116 -9.62 -22.21 10.08
CA GLU A 116 -11.07 -22.36 9.89
C GLU A 116 -11.37 -22.96 8.50
N ASN A 117 -12.15 -24.03 8.46
CA ASN A 117 -12.62 -24.60 7.20
C ASN A 117 -13.87 -23.86 6.73
N LEU A 118 -13.67 -22.98 5.74
CA LEU A 118 -14.75 -22.19 5.12
C LEU A 118 -15.11 -22.67 3.72
N SER A 119 -14.58 -23.81 3.27
CA SER A 119 -14.80 -24.33 1.91
C SER A 119 -16.18 -24.98 1.74
N ARG A 120 -16.76 -24.91 0.53
CA ARG A 120 -18.02 -25.61 0.16
C ARG A 120 -17.92 -27.13 0.23
N GLY A 121 -16.71 -27.69 0.16
CA GLY A 121 -16.46 -29.14 0.23
C GLY A 121 -16.34 -29.72 1.65
N GLY A 122 -16.27 -28.87 2.68
CA GLY A 122 -16.17 -29.30 4.07
C GLY A 122 -17.48 -29.90 4.58
N ARG A 123 -17.61 -31.24 4.52
CA ARG A 123 -18.70 -31.93 5.24
C ARG A 123 -18.59 -31.63 6.73
N ASP A 124 -19.75 -31.35 7.32
CA ASP A 124 -19.96 -31.26 8.76
C ASP A 124 -19.24 -32.40 9.47
N GLY A 125 -18.30 -32.06 10.34
CA GLY A 125 -17.91 -32.90 11.47
C GLY A 125 -19.06 -32.97 12.46
N GLY A 126 -20.21 -33.48 12.02
CA GLY A 126 -21.34 -33.83 12.86
C GLY A 126 -20.90 -34.94 13.79
N GLY A 127 -21.01 -34.69 15.10
CA GLY A 127 -20.78 -35.66 16.14
C GLY A 127 -21.52 -36.96 15.82
N HIS A 128 -20.78 -38.06 15.80
CA HIS A 128 -21.36 -39.37 15.96
C HIS A 128 -21.18 -39.75 17.42
N ASP A 129 -22.27 -39.66 18.17
CA ASP A 129 -22.45 -40.39 19.42
C ASP A 129 -22.04 -41.85 19.18
N ARG A 130 -21.04 -42.30 19.93
CA ARG A 130 -20.93 -43.70 20.32
C ARG A 130 -20.66 -43.77 21.81
N ASP A 131 -21.72 -44.17 22.50
CA ASP A 131 -21.73 -44.60 23.88
C ASP A 131 -20.61 -45.59 24.22
N GLY A 132 -20.10 -45.42 25.44
CA GLY A 132 -19.74 -46.52 26.33
C GLY A 132 -18.29 -47.00 26.30
N ASN A 133 -17.48 -46.52 27.23
CA ASN A 133 -17.10 -47.35 28.39
C ASN A 133 -16.43 -46.53 29.49
N SER A 134 -16.81 -46.82 30.72
CA SER A 134 -16.35 -46.23 31.97
C SER A 134 -15.01 -46.82 32.45
N ASN A 135 -14.26 -45.96 33.16
CA ASN A 135 -13.47 -46.20 34.38
C ASN A 135 -12.03 -45.68 34.31
N GLY A 136 -11.64 -44.93 35.34
CA GLY A 136 -10.24 -44.79 35.75
C GLY A 136 -9.85 -43.40 36.22
N ALA A 137 -9.94 -43.17 37.53
CA ALA A 137 -9.38 -42.02 38.22
C ALA A 137 -7.85 -41.97 38.12
N GLY A 138 -7.27 -40.77 38.15
CA GLY A 138 -5.82 -40.59 38.32
C GLY A 138 -5.37 -39.13 38.17
N ALA A 139 -5.06 -38.50 39.30
CA ALA A 139 -4.35 -37.22 39.37
C ALA A 139 -2.91 -37.34 38.82
N GLY A 140 -2.35 -36.27 38.26
CA GLY A 140 -0.94 -36.23 37.87
C GLY A 140 -0.52 -34.92 37.20
N THR A 141 0.50 -34.29 37.78
CA THR A 141 1.10 -32.99 37.47
C THR A 141 2.11 -33.01 36.30
N SER A 142 2.37 -31.79 35.80
CA SER A 142 3.66 -31.24 35.32
C SER A 142 4.30 -31.67 33.98
N SER A 143 4.57 -30.62 33.19
CA SER A 143 5.79 -30.29 32.42
C SER A 143 6.20 -31.15 31.22
N GLY A 144 6.44 -30.47 30.10
CA GLY A 144 7.18 -31.01 28.97
C GLY A 144 7.10 -30.12 27.74
N ALA A 145 7.77 -28.96 27.78
CA ALA A 145 8.07 -28.18 26.58
C ALA A 145 8.95 -29.02 25.65
N VAL A 146 8.54 -29.17 24.40
CA VAL A 146 9.42 -29.59 23.30
C VAL A 146 9.10 -28.69 22.10
N ASN A 147 10.07 -27.87 21.75
CA ASN A 147 10.15 -27.14 20.50
C ASN A 147 10.13 -28.14 19.34
N GLY A 148 9.16 -27.98 18.46
CA GLY A 148 9.10 -28.65 17.17
C GLY A 148 8.68 -27.63 16.13
N GLU A 149 9.66 -27.00 15.48
CA GLU A 149 9.50 -26.34 14.20
C GLU A 149 8.91 -27.37 13.22
N SER A 150 7.60 -27.29 12.99
CA SER A 150 6.93 -28.03 11.94
C SER A 150 6.60 -27.05 10.83
N ASN A 151 7.28 -27.30 9.72
CA ASN A 151 7.09 -26.70 8.42
C ASN A 151 5.67 -27.05 7.93
N HIS A 152 4.66 -26.34 8.43
CA HIS A 152 3.28 -26.49 7.99
C HIS A 152 3.16 -25.82 6.62
N LYS A 153 3.19 -26.64 5.56
CA LYS A 153 2.46 -26.33 4.34
C LYS A 153 1.01 -26.17 4.76
N ASP A 154 0.51 -24.94 4.73
CA ASP A 154 -0.90 -24.63 4.99
C ASP A 154 -1.78 -25.61 4.20
N ASP A 155 -2.64 -26.32 4.93
CA ASP A 155 -3.70 -27.10 4.32
C ASP A 155 -4.60 -26.11 3.57
N ALA A 156 -4.78 -26.30 2.26
CA ALA A 156 -5.35 -25.30 1.35
C ALA A 156 -6.80 -24.88 1.71
N THR A 157 -7.43 -25.58 2.66
CA THR A 157 -8.78 -25.32 3.19
C THR A 157 -8.81 -24.58 4.52
N GLN A 158 -7.67 -24.26 5.14
CA GLN A 158 -7.58 -23.60 6.44
C GLN A 158 -7.36 -22.09 6.29
N CYS A 159 -8.42 -21.30 6.49
CA CYS A 159 -8.38 -19.85 6.30
C CYS A 159 -7.97 -19.11 7.57
N ALA A 160 -7.20 -18.03 7.40
CA ALA A 160 -7.07 -16.98 8.41
C ALA A 160 -8.23 -15.98 8.26
N TYR A 161 -8.75 -15.48 9.37
CA TYR A 161 -9.92 -14.60 9.38
C TYR A 161 -9.89 -13.59 10.52
N MET A 162 -10.69 -12.54 10.38
CA MET A 162 -11.04 -11.59 11.43
C MET A 162 -12.49 -11.12 11.30
N ILE A 163 -13.09 -10.73 12.42
CA ILE A 163 -14.49 -10.30 12.52
C ILE A 163 -14.52 -8.91 13.13
N LEU A 164 -15.13 -7.98 12.41
CA LEU A 164 -15.12 -6.56 12.70
C LEU A 164 -16.54 -6.00 12.82
N ASP A 165 -16.72 -4.93 13.61
CA ASP A 165 -17.90 -4.08 13.46
C ASP A 165 -18.00 -3.56 12.00
N TYR A 166 -19.21 -3.52 11.45
CA TYR A 166 -19.46 -2.89 10.15
C TYR A 166 -19.46 -1.37 10.30
N ILE A 167 -18.70 -0.67 9.45
CA ILE A 167 -18.68 0.79 9.39
C ILE A 167 -19.65 1.24 8.31
N ALA A 168 -20.67 2.01 8.71
CA ALA A 168 -21.63 2.60 7.77
C ALA A 168 -21.03 3.83 7.09
N GLY A 169 -21.39 4.03 5.81
CA GLY A 169 -20.89 5.13 4.99
C GLY A 169 -20.41 4.63 3.64
N GLN A 170 -19.68 5.47 2.92
CA GLN A 170 -19.06 5.14 1.64
C GLN A 170 -17.60 5.56 1.65
N SER A 171 -16.76 4.79 0.97
CA SER A 171 -15.41 5.23 0.67
C SER A 171 -15.45 6.51 -0.18
N ILE A 172 -14.50 7.42 0.04
CA ILE A 172 -14.42 8.67 -0.73
C ILE A 172 -14.31 8.33 -2.23
N ASN A 173 -15.01 9.05 -3.09
CA ASN A 173 -14.79 9.01 -4.53
C ASN A 173 -13.88 10.18 -4.92
N VAL A 174 -12.63 9.88 -5.32
CA VAL A 174 -11.60 10.89 -5.59
C VAL A 174 -11.97 11.84 -6.72
N LYS A 175 -12.74 11.38 -7.72
CA LYS A 175 -13.14 12.22 -8.86
C LYS A 175 -14.16 13.26 -8.44
N THR A 176 -15.20 12.83 -7.71
CA THR A 176 -16.21 13.76 -7.19
C THR A 176 -15.61 14.67 -6.13
N PHE A 177 -14.69 14.16 -5.30
CA PHE A 177 -14.02 14.96 -4.27
C PHE A 177 -13.14 16.06 -4.88
N ALA A 178 -12.41 15.78 -5.96
CA ALA A 178 -11.56 16.77 -6.63
C ALA A 178 -12.36 17.99 -7.16
N GLU A 179 -13.63 17.78 -7.51
CA GLU A 179 -14.55 18.80 -8.03
C GLU A 179 -15.47 19.40 -6.94
N ASP A 180 -15.34 18.97 -5.67
CA ASP A 180 -16.19 19.42 -4.57
C ASP A 180 -15.86 20.86 -4.13
N THR A 181 -16.74 21.49 -3.34
CA THR A 181 -16.58 22.87 -2.89
C THR A 181 -15.37 23.01 -1.97
N ARG A 182 -14.78 24.21 -1.94
CA ARG A 182 -13.62 24.48 -1.09
C ARG A 182 -13.92 24.19 0.38
N GLU A 183 -15.12 24.57 0.85
CA GLU A 183 -15.55 24.36 2.24
C GLU A 183 -15.55 22.88 2.60
N ARG A 184 -16.16 22.03 1.75
CA ARG A 184 -16.21 20.58 1.94
C ARG A 184 -14.83 19.93 1.86
N LYS A 185 -13.98 20.37 0.93
CA LYS A 185 -12.57 19.92 0.86
C LYS A 185 -11.81 20.28 2.13
N THR A 186 -11.91 21.53 2.60
CA THR A 186 -11.22 21.96 3.83
C THR A 186 -11.72 21.24 5.08
N HIS A 187 -13.02 20.91 5.15
CA HIS A 187 -13.60 20.10 6.23
C HIS A 187 -12.97 18.70 6.28
N LEU A 188 -12.87 18.03 5.13
CA LEU A 188 -12.21 16.73 5.07
C LEU A 188 -10.70 16.85 5.36
N TYR A 189 -10.01 17.85 4.80
CA TYR A 189 -8.58 18.08 5.06
C TYR A 189 -8.30 18.23 6.55
N ALA A 190 -9.12 18.98 7.29
CA ALA A 190 -8.97 19.12 8.73
C ALA A 190 -9.05 17.78 9.48
N GLN A 191 -10.01 16.92 9.11
CA GLN A 191 -10.13 15.57 9.70
C GLN A 191 -8.95 14.66 9.33
N LEU A 192 -8.46 14.72 8.08
CA LEU A 192 -7.27 13.96 7.66
C LEU A 192 -6.01 14.42 8.38
N ILE A 193 -5.85 15.73 8.57
CA ILE A 193 -4.75 16.31 9.33
C ILE A 193 -4.80 15.84 10.78
N ASP A 194 -5.98 15.82 11.41
CA ASP A 194 -6.15 15.31 12.77
C ASP A 194 -5.76 13.82 12.86
N ILE A 195 -6.23 12.98 11.93
CA ILE A 195 -5.83 11.57 11.87
C ILE A 195 -4.30 11.43 11.74
N LEU A 196 -3.67 12.21 10.85
CA LEU A 196 -2.21 12.17 10.64
C LEU A 196 -1.43 12.69 11.85
N ALA A 197 -1.94 13.71 12.53
CA ALA A 197 -1.35 14.26 13.75
C ALA A 197 -1.38 13.23 14.89
N GLN A 198 -2.50 12.50 15.02
CA GLN A 198 -2.63 11.42 16.00
C GLN A 198 -1.70 10.24 15.69
N LEU A 199 -1.58 9.84 14.42
CA LEU A 199 -0.60 8.83 14.01
C LEU A 199 0.84 9.29 14.25
N ARG A 200 1.15 10.56 13.96
CA ARG A 200 2.46 11.17 14.17
C ARG A 200 2.92 11.10 15.63
N GLN A 201 1.98 11.19 16.57
CA GLN A 201 2.26 11.08 18.00
C GLN A 201 2.73 9.69 18.44
N LEU A 202 2.43 8.64 17.66
CA LEU A 202 2.75 7.25 18.01
C LEU A 202 4.20 6.91 17.61
N GLU A 203 5.13 7.13 18.54
CA GLU A 203 6.56 6.94 18.34
C GLU A 203 7.09 5.57 18.83
N PHE A 204 8.03 5.00 18.08
CA PHE A 204 8.62 3.68 18.30
C PHE A 204 10.15 3.72 18.17
N ALA A 205 10.83 2.82 18.90
CA ALA A 205 12.28 2.75 18.89
C ALA A 205 12.88 2.11 17.63
N VAL A 206 12.08 1.32 16.89
CA VAL A 206 12.49 0.60 15.68
C VAL A 206 11.38 0.64 14.63
N SER A 207 11.78 0.53 13.36
CA SER A 207 10.89 0.21 12.25
C SER A 207 10.53 -1.27 12.28
N GLY A 208 9.29 -1.59 11.98
CA GLY A 208 8.76 -2.95 11.88
C GLY A 208 7.24 -2.93 11.80
N SER A 209 6.60 -4.06 12.06
CA SER A 209 5.13 -4.15 12.13
C SER A 209 4.69 -4.46 13.55
N LEU A 210 3.55 -3.90 13.96
CA LEU A 210 2.98 -4.21 15.27
C LEU A 210 2.48 -5.65 15.28
N MET A 211 2.81 -6.39 16.33
CA MET A 211 2.43 -7.78 16.53
C MET A 211 1.81 -7.95 17.93
N PRO A 212 0.91 -8.93 18.12
CA PRO A 212 0.43 -9.27 19.46
C PRO A 212 1.60 -9.60 20.37
N ASP A 213 1.53 -9.18 21.64
CA ASP A 213 2.50 -9.57 22.65
C ASP A 213 2.50 -11.11 22.81
N PRO A 214 3.64 -11.79 22.62
CA PRO A 214 3.74 -13.23 22.85
C PRO A 214 3.30 -13.67 24.25
N ASP A 215 3.44 -12.80 25.25
CA ASP A 215 3.05 -13.06 26.64
C ASP A 215 1.59 -12.67 26.92
N GLY A 216 0.84 -12.23 25.90
CA GLY A 216 -0.56 -11.84 26.01
C GLY A 216 -0.80 -10.50 26.70
N GLY A 217 0.24 -9.67 26.83
CA GLY A 217 0.14 -8.31 27.34
C GLY A 217 -0.72 -7.39 26.45
N PRO A 218 -1.19 -6.26 27.00
CA PRO A 218 -2.07 -5.37 26.27
C PRO A 218 -1.34 -4.57 25.17
N GLU A 219 -0.06 -4.27 25.33
CA GLU A 219 0.70 -3.46 24.37
C GLU A 219 1.32 -4.36 23.29
N PRO A 220 1.26 -3.97 22.00
CA PRO A 220 1.88 -4.76 20.95
C PRO A 220 3.42 -4.67 21.03
N VAL A 221 4.08 -5.69 20.49
CA VAL A 221 5.53 -5.65 20.21
C VAL A 221 5.77 -5.22 18.77
N VAL A 222 6.95 -4.67 18.48
CA VAL A 222 7.36 -4.39 17.10
C VAL A 222 8.17 -5.58 16.58
N GLY A 223 7.57 -6.35 15.68
CA GLY A 223 8.21 -7.46 14.97
C GLY A 223 8.81 -7.03 13.63
N ASP A 224 9.30 -8.01 12.87
CA ASP A 224 9.86 -7.77 11.54
C ASP A 224 8.85 -7.06 10.63
N LEU A 225 9.36 -6.24 9.70
CA LEU A 225 8.50 -5.46 8.82
C LEU A 225 7.72 -6.36 7.85
N VAL A 226 6.39 -6.31 7.97
CA VAL A 226 5.44 -7.01 7.10
C VAL A 226 4.87 -5.98 6.12
N CYS A 227 5.32 -6.01 4.85
CA CYS A 227 4.87 -5.08 3.81
C CYS A 227 4.46 -5.77 2.51
N ILE A 228 3.65 -5.07 1.71
CA ILE A 228 3.12 -5.54 0.42
C ILE A 228 4.27 -5.89 -0.53
N GLU A 229 5.31 -5.05 -0.59
CA GLU A 229 6.44 -5.18 -1.49
C GLU A 229 7.18 -6.51 -1.29
N HIS A 230 7.39 -6.88 -0.03
CA HIS A 230 8.02 -8.14 0.33
C HIS A 230 7.11 -9.34 0.06
N ASN A 231 5.81 -9.22 0.38
CA ASN A 231 4.80 -10.25 0.07
C ASN A 231 4.75 -10.58 -1.44
N GLU A 232 4.67 -9.54 -2.29
CA GLU A 232 4.60 -9.73 -3.73
C GLU A 232 5.88 -10.36 -4.30
N LEU A 233 7.06 -9.95 -3.82
CA LEU A 233 8.33 -10.55 -4.22
C LEU A 233 8.42 -12.05 -3.85
N LEU A 234 7.98 -12.42 -2.64
CA LEU A 234 7.98 -13.82 -2.20
C LEU A 234 6.99 -14.69 -2.98
N LYS A 235 5.82 -14.16 -3.32
CA LYS A 235 4.85 -14.87 -4.17
C LYS A 235 5.40 -15.16 -5.56
N GLN A 236 6.11 -14.21 -6.14
CA GLN A 236 6.69 -14.37 -7.47
C GLN A 236 7.87 -15.34 -7.47
N THR A 237 8.63 -15.40 -6.38
CA THR A 237 9.79 -16.32 -6.21
C THR A 237 9.42 -17.67 -5.58
N ARG A 238 8.15 -17.86 -5.17
CA ARG A 238 7.65 -19.03 -4.43
C ARG A 238 8.47 -19.37 -3.18
N GLY A 239 9.03 -18.35 -2.52
CA GLY A 239 9.91 -18.51 -1.36
C GLY A 239 11.22 -19.26 -1.65
N SER A 240 11.56 -19.53 -2.91
CA SER A 240 12.84 -20.16 -3.27
C SER A 240 13.95 -19.12 -3.21
N GLU A 241 14.99 -19.40 -2.44
CA GLU A 241 16.31 -18.84 -2.72
C GLU A 241 16.61 -19.09 -4.20
N ILE A 242 16.99 -18.05 -4.94
CA ILE A 242 17.39 -18.18 -6.33
C ILE A 242 18.70 -18.98 -6.33
N ASN A 243 18.61 -20.30 -6.45
CA ASN A 243 19.75 -21.19 -6.59
C ASN A 243 20.41 -20.98 -7.96
N THR A 244 21.41 -20.11 -8.04
CA THR A 244 22.35 -20.07 -9.17
C THR A 244 23.65 -20.74 -8.78
N THR A 245 23.72 -22.06 -8.99
CA THR A 245 24.99 -22.79 -9.03
C THR A 245 25.77 -22.38 -10.28
N SER A 246 26.47 -21.25 -10.22
CA SER A 246 27.62 -20.99 -11.09
C SER A 246 28.59 -20.06 -10.37
N ALA A 247 29.80 -20.56 -10.11
CA ALA A 247 30.88 -19.91 -9.36
C ALA A 247 31.52 -18.71 -10.10
N ALA A 248 30.73 -17.95 -10.87
CA ALA A 248 31.17 -16.78 -11.64
C ALA A 248 30.26 -15.56 -11.41
N ALA A 249 29.51 -15.52 -10.30
CA ALA A 249 28.66 -14.39 -9.93
C ALA A 249 29.42 -13.39 -9.05
N THR A 250 30.04 -12.40 -9.68
CA THR A 250 30.51 -11.20 -9.02
C THR A 250 29.29 -10.36 -8.61
N ALA A 251 28.99 -10.28 -7.31
CA ALA A 251 28.20 -9.24 -6.61
C ALA A 251 26.73 -8.93 -7.01
N THR A 252 26.07 -9.63 -7.93
CA THR A 252 24.72 -9.24 -8.42
C THR A 252 23.60 -10.30 -8.33
N ALA A 253 23.76 -11.37 -7.56
CA ALA A 253 22.65 -12.30 -7.26
C ALA A 253 22.06 -11.97 -5.88
N THR A 254 21.01 -11.15 -5.84
CA THR A 254 20.33 -10.76 -4.59
C THR A 254 19.33 -11.84 -4.18
N ALA A 255 19.67 -12.62 -3.15
CA ALA A 255 18.67 -13.33 -2.36
C ALA A 255 17.56 -12.35 -1.92
N VAL A 256 16.31 -12.81 -1.84
CA VAL A 256 15.19 -11.97 -1.38
C VAL A 256 15.58 -11.34 -0.03
N PRO A 257 15.62 -10.00 0.08
CA PRO A 257 15.97 -9.32 1.32
C PRO A 257 15.06 -9.80 2.44
N GLN A 258 15.64 -10.34 3.51
CA GLN A 258 14.87 -10.84 4.63
C GLN A 258 14.29 -9.67 5.45
N PRO A 259 13.02 -9.75 5.86
CA PRO A 259 12.41 -8.74 6.69
C PRO A 259 13.08 -8.75 8.06
N THR A 260 13.21 -7.56 8.66
CA THR A 260 13.80 -7.36 9.99
C THR A 260 13.17 -6.12 10.60
N THR A 261 13.49 -5.85 11.86
CA THR A 261 13.37 -4.51 12.43
C THR A 261 14.56 -3.62 12.04
N PHE A 262 14.34 -2.31 11.92
CA PHE A 262 15.39 -1.33 11.60
C PHE A 262 15.57 -0.28 12.69
N ARG A 263 16.82 0.12 12.95
CA ARG A 263 17.18 1.12 13.98
C ARG A 263 17.61 2.47 13.40
N SER A 264 17.59 2.60 12.08
CA SER A 264 17.92 3.85 11.42
C SER A 264 17.13 4.09 10.13
N THR A 265 16.94 5.36 9.76
CA THR A 265 16.32 5.78 8.49
C THR A 265 17.06 5.20 7.29
N VAL A 266 18.40 5.23 7.33
CA VAL A 266 19.26 4.73 6.26
C VAL A 266 19.10 3.22 6.06
N ASP A 267 19.06 2.42 7.14
CA ASP A 267 18.90 0.97 7.03
C ASP A 267 17.54 0.60 6.43
N TYR A 268 16.47 1.26 6.89
CA TYR A 268 15.13 1.11 6.34
C TYR A 268 15.09 1.46 4.84
N ALA A 269 15.65 2.61 4.46
CA ALA A 269 15.64 3.08 3.09
C ALA A 269 16.41 2.13 2.15
N PHE A 270 17.58 1.66 2.56
CA PHE A 270 18.36 0.71 1.76
C PHE A 270 17.72 -0.68 1.71
N TYR A 271 16.98 -1.09 2.74
CA TYR A 271 16.16 -2.30 2.68
C TYR A 271 15.06 -2.18 1.61
N GLN A 272 14.27 -1.11 1.64
CA GLN A 272 13.23 -0.87 0.64
C GLN A 272 13.82 -0.76 -0.77
N TYR A 273 14.96 -0.08 -0.94
CA TYR A 273 15.68 -0.06 -2.21
C TYR A 273 16.08 -1.46 -2.69
N ARG A 274 16.60 -2.33 -1.81
CA ARG A 274 16.98 -3.70 -2.18
C ARG A 274 15.77 -4.54 -2.58
N LEU A 275 14.65 -4.39 -1.88
CA LEU A 275 13.38 -5.03 -2.27
C LEU A 275 12.92 -4.55 -3.64
N MET A 276 12.96 -3.24 -3.88
CA MET A 276 12.60 -2.64 -5.16
C MET A 276 13.50 -3.15 -6.29
N ALA A 277 14.81 -3.19 -6.11
CA ALA A 277 15.75 -3.72 -7.09
C ALA A 277 15.48 -5.21 -7.37
N ALA A 278 15.30 -6.03 -6.33
CA ALA A 278 15.00 -7.45 -6.48
C ALA A 278 13.67 -7.70 -7.20
N ALA A 279 12.63 -6.90 -6.93
CA ALA A 279 11.35 -6.99 -7.63
C ALA A 279 11.49 -6.64 -9.12
N HIS A 280 12.31 -5.64 -9.47
CA HIS A 280 12.54 -5.27 -10.87
C HIS A 280 13.52 -6.20 -11.59
N ASP A 281 14.29 -7.02 -10.88
CA ASP A 281 15.13 -8.08 -11.49
C ASP A 281 14.29 -9.30 -11.92
N LEU A 282 13.02 -9.39 -11.52
CA LEU A 282 12.12 -10.43 -11.98
C LEU A 282 11.77 -10.21 -13.46
N PRO A 283 11.75 -11.30 -14.26
CA PRO A 283 11.43 -11.19 -15.67
C PRO A 283 9.93 -10.91 -15.86
N VAL A 284 9.62 -9.96 -16.74
CA VAL A 284 8.27 -9.64 -17.20
C VAL A 284 8.12 -9.99 -18.69
N ASN A 285 6.88 -10.15 -19.16
CA ASN A 285 6.61 -10.34 -20.58
C ASN A 285 6.82 -9.02 -21.35
N GLU A 286 7.46 -9.09 -22.53
CA GLU A 286 7.53 -8.01 -23.52
C GLU A 286 8.03 -6.63 -23.05
N ALA A 287 8.95 -6.53 -22.08
CA ALA A 287 9.58 -5.23 -21.84
C ALA A 287 10.48 -4.85 -23.04
N GLY A 288 10.24 -3.66 -23.60
CA GLY A 288 11.09 -3.12 -24.66
C GLY A 288 12.45 -2.67 -24.15
N LEU A 289 13.44 -2.59 -25.06
CA LEU A 289 14.79 -2.12 -24.72
C LEU A 289 14.79 -0.77 -23.98
N ASN A 290 13.91 0.16 -24.37
CA ASN A 290 13.81 1.45 -23.70
C ASN A 290 13.29 1.34 -22.26
N THR A 291 12.30 0.49 -22.01
CA THR A 291 11.80 0.21 -20.65
C THR A 291 12.91 -0.36 -19.79
N VAL A 292 13.66 -1.35 -20.29
CA VAL A 292 14.78 -1.94 -19.55
C VAL A 292 15.88 -0.92 -19.26
N ARG A 293 16.23 -0.08 -20.24
CA ARG A 293 17.18 1.04 -20.04
C ARG A 293 16.70 2.02 -18.99
N MET A 294 15.41 2.36 -19.00
CA MET A 294 14.80 3.23 -18.02
C MET A 294 14.86 2.64 -16.61
N GLU A 295 14.49 1.37 -16.45
CA GLU A 295 14.53 0.68 -15.16
C GLU A 295 15.95 0.60 -14.58
N VAL A 296 16.91 0.17 -15.41
CA VAL A 296 18.32 0.04 -14.98
C VAL A 296 18.90 1.39 -14.56
N PHE A 297 18.66 2.43 -15.36
CA PHE A 297 19.14 3.78 -15.03
C PHE A 297 18.46 4.34 -13.77
N ALA A 298 17.13 4.20 -13.67
CA ALA A 298 16.39 4.67 -12.51
C ALA A 298 16.88 4.01 -11.22
N LEU A 299 17.05 2.68 -11.19
CA LEU A 299 17.58 1.96 -10.02
C LEU A 299 19.00 2.39 -9.66
N TYR A 300 19.85 2.67 -10.66
CA TYR A 300 21.20 3.18 -10.43
C TYR A 300 21.17 4.56 -9.77
N ASP A 301 20.39 5.48 -10.32
CA ASP A 301 20.34 6.86 -9.87
C ASP A 301 19.55 7.04 -8.55
N ILE A 302 18.47 6.30 -8.33
CA ILE A 302 17.74 6.25 -7.04
C ILE A 302 18.70 5.87 -5.91
N LYS A 303 19.55 4.85 -6.13
CA LYS A 303 20.54 4.43 -5.14
C LYS A 303 21.50 5.55 -4.78
N ALA A 304 21.96 6.30 -5.79
CA ALA A 304 22.90 7.40 -5.61
C ALA A 304 22.26 8.57 -4.84
N ARG A 305 20.96 8.80 -5.03
CA ARG A 305 20.20 9.91 -4.43
C ARG A 305 19.55 9.59 -3.08
N LEU A 306 19.59 8.33 -2.64
CA LEU A 306 18.87 7.92 -1.43
C LEU A 306 19.32 8.72 -0.20
N LEU A 307 20.63 9.00 -0.08
CA LEU A 307 21.19 9.79 1.00
C LEU A 307 20.98 11.30 0.84
N ASP A 308 20.68 11.79 -0.38
CA ASP A 308 20.31 13.20 -0.60
C ASP A 308 18.91 13.50 -0.06
N ALA A 309 18.05 12.48 0.04
CA ALA A 309 16.69 12.55 0.56
C ALA A 309 16.57 12.20 2.05
N ILE A 310 17.70 12.02 2.75
CA ILE A 310 17.74 11.65 4.17
C ILE A 310 18.58 12.68 4.92
N ASP A 311 18.00 13.34 5.92
CA ASP A 311 18.79 14.05 6.91
C ASP A 311 19.47 13.04 7.83
N VAL A 312 20.72 12.73 7.52
CA VAL A 312 21.56 11.79 8.27
C VAL A 312 21.81 12.23 9.72
N ARG A 313 21.64 13.52 10.05
CA ARG A 313 21.73 14.00 11.45
C ARG A 313 20.54 13.52 12.29
N ARG A 314 19.44 13.17 11.62
CA ARG A 314 18.19 12.64 12.19
C ARG A 314 18.01 11.14 11.93
N ASN A 315 19.09 10.42 11.58
CA ASN A 315 19.04 9.01 11.19
C ASN A 315 18.50 8.06 12.27
N HIS A 316 18.64 8.40 13.55
CA HIS A 316 18.17 7.61 14.69
C HIS A 316 17.01 8.28 15.44
N ARG A 317 16.27 9.17 14.78
CA ARG A 317 15.01 9.70 15.32
C ARG A 317 13.98 8.56 15.45
N PRO A 318 12.95 8.74 16.28
CA PRO A 318 11.90 7.74 16.44
C PRO A 318 11.22 7.39 15.11
N PHE A 319 10.68 6.18 15.06
CA PHE A 319 9.82 5.69 14.00
C PHE A 319 8.36 5.99 14.34
N VAL A 320 7.53 6.17 13.34
CA VAL A 320 6.14 6.62 13.49
C VAL A 320 5.21 5.59 12.86
N LEU A 321 4.09 5.29 13.49
CA LEU A 321 3.09 4.39 12.90
C LEU A 321 2.47 5.02 11.64
N ALA A 322 2.52 4.30 10.53
CA ALA A 322 1.90 4.73 9.29
C ALA A 322 1.02 3.61 8.72
N HIS A 323 -0.21 3.96 8.34
CA HIS A 323 -1.17 3.07 7.65
C HIS A 323 -0.59 2.51 6.33
N THR A 324 0.42 3.15 5.75
CA THR A 324 1.12 2.82 4.47
C THR A 324 0.27 2.91 3.20
N ASP A 325 -1.05 2.70 3.27
CA ASP A 325 -2.00 2.88 2.16
C ASP A 325 -3.22 3.72 2.57
N LEU A 326 -2.98 4.85 3.25
CA LEU A 326 -4.03 5.78 3.66
C LEU A 326 -4.57 6.55 2.44
N ARG A 327 -5.32 5.84 1.60
CA ARG A 327 -5.92 6.31 0.35
C ARG A 327 -7.38 6.65 0.55
N TRP A 328 -7.93 7.46 -0.36
CA TRP A 328 -9.33 7.87 -0.35
C TRP A 328 -10.31 6.70 -0.21
N TYR A 329 -9.98 5.54 -0.79
CA TYR A 329 -10.85 4.36 -0.74
C TYR A 329 -10.81 3.63 0.62
N ASN A 330 -9.79 3.89 1.46
CA ASN A 330 -9.64 3.35 2.81
C ASN A 330 -10.20 4.28 3.90
N ILE A 331 -10.88 5.35 3.49
CA ILE A 331 -11.53 6.31 4.39
C ILE A 331 -13.04 6.29 4.09
N VAL A 332 -13.82 5.86 5.05
CA VAL A 332 -15.28 5.78 4.99
C VAL A 332 -15.87 7.06 5.56
N VAL A 333 -16.73 7.72 4.79
CA VAL A 333 -17.39 8.99 5.15
C VAL A 333 -18.91 8.88 5.06
N ASN A 334 -19.62 9.79 5.74
CA ASN A 334 -21.04 10.05 5.51
C ASN A 334 -21.24 11.07 4.37
N ASP A 335 -22.48 11.48 4.12
CA ASP A 335 -22.83 12.45 3.06
C ASP A 335 -22.21 13.85 3.28
N ASP A 336 -21.89 14.18 4.53
CA ASP A 336 -21.30 15.45 4.96
C ASP A 336 -19.76 15.44 4.93
N LEU A 337 -19.14 14.35 4.49
CA LEU A 337 -17.70 14.08 4.54
C LEU A 337 -17.13 13.97 5.97
N ASP A 338 -17.96 13.65 6.96
CA ASP A 338 -17.46 13.26 8.27
C ASP A 338 -16.90 11.84 8.21
N VAL A 339 -15.66 11.67 8.66
CA VAL A 339 -14.98 10.37 8.70
C VAL A 339 -15.68 9.46 9.72
N GLN A 340 -16.27 8.38 9.22
CA GLN A 340 -16.91 7.33 10.02
C GLN A 340 -15.92 6.22 10.40
N GLY A 341 -14.85 6.05 9.61
CA GLY A 341 -13.90 4.97 9.79
C GLY A 341 -12.70 5.05 8.87
N VAL A 342 -11.52 4.72 9.39
CA VAL A 342 -10.37 4.32 8.58
C VAL A 342 -10.31 2.79 8.60
N ILE A 343 -10.29 2.20 7.40
CA ILE A 343 -10.27 0.75 7.19
C ILE A 343 -8.93 0.31 6.61
N ASP A 344 -8.75 -1.00 6.47
CA ASP A 344 -7.61 -1.60 5.80
C ASP A 344 -6.25 -1.30 6.45
N TRP A 345 -6.18 -1.48 7.78
CA TRP A 345 -4.95 -1.33 8.56
C TRP A 345 -3.93 -2.46 8.34
N GLU A 346 -4.16 -3.34 7.35
CA GLU A 346 -3.18 -4.33 6.94
C GLU A 346 -1.91 -3.68 6.41
N TRP A 347 -0.76 -4.34 6.59
CA TRP A 347 0.56 -3.85 6.16
C TRP A 347 1.02 -2.54 6.80
N THR A 348 0.29 -2.02 7.80
CA THR A 348 0.74 -0.91 8.64
C THR A 348 2.13 -1.23 9.22
N GLY A 349 3.00 -0.22 9.23
CA GLY A 349 4.33 -0.34 9.77
C GLY A 349 4.79 0.92 10.48
N THR A 350 5.75 0.78 11.37
CA THR A 350 6.49 1.91 11.94
C THR A 350 7.57 2.31 10.93
N ILE A 351 7.49 3.52 10.39
CA ILE A 351 8.38 4.02 9.34
C ILE A 351 9.27 5.15 9.89
N PRO A 352 10.43 5.44 9.27
CA PRO A 352 11.22 6.60 9.69
C PRO A 352 10.38 7.88 9.63
N GLN A 353 10.44 8.70 10.68
CA GLN A 353 9.68 9.96 10.76
C GLN A 353 9.89 10.85 9.53
N GLN A 354 11.09 10.86 8.95
CA GLN A 354 11.42 11.64 7.75
C GLN A 354 10.62 11.24 6.51
N PHE A 355 10.02 10.04 6.49
CA PHE A 355 9.16 9.55 5.41
C PHE A 355 7.67 9.52 5.77
N PHE A 356 7.29 10.09 6.92
CA PHE A 356 5.89 10.30 7.29
C PHE A 356 5.35 11.52 6.53
N MET A 357 4.71 11.27 5.39
CA MET A 357 4.31 12.29 4.41
C MET A 357 2.79 12.54 4.39
N PRO A 358 2.34 13.72 3.91
CA PRO A 358 0.93 13.99 3.66
C PRO A 358 0.33 13.03 2.61
N PRO A 359 -1.00 12.99 2.47
CA PRO A 359 -1.65 12.13 1.50
C PRO A 359 -1.15 12.39 0.07
N THR A 360 -0.65 11.36 -0.60
CA THR A 360 -0.06 11.47 -1.95
C THR A 360 -1.11 11.65 -3.05
N TRP A 361 -2.39 11.63 -2.68
CA TRP A 361 -3.55 11.64 -3.58
C TRP A 361 -4.40 12.92 -3.48
N LEU A 362 -3.90 13.97 -2.84
CA LEU A 362 -4.63 15.24 -2.66
C LEU A 362 -5.23 15.80 -3.96
N ALA A 363 -4.55 15.59 -5.09
CA ALA A 363 -5.03 16.08 -6.40
C ALA A 363 -5.37 14.99 -7.41
N GLU A 364 -4.75 13.82 -7.32
CA GLU A 364 -4.87 12.79 -8.35
C GLU A 364 -4.84 11.39 -7.74
N ALA A 365 -5.34 10.42 -8.50
CA ALA A 365 -5.41 9.05 -8.06
C ALA A 365 -4.02 8.42 -7.87
N PHE A 366 -2.98 8.78 -8.63
CA PHE A 366 -1.70 8.07 -8.56
C PHE A 366 -0.65 8.82 -7.72
N PRO A 367 0.02 8.13 -6.77
CA PRO A 367 1.05 8.75 -5.93
C PRO A 367 2.31 9.15 -6.70
N SER A 368 2.52 8.67 -7.94
CA SER A 368 3.64 9.06 -8.80
C SER A 368 3.66 10.55 -9.17
N TYR A 369 2.53 11.24 -9.06
CA TYR A 369 2.34 12.63 -9.52
C TYR A 369 2.50 13.69 -8.42
N VAL A 370 3.17 13.36 -7.31
CA VAL A 370 3.42 14.29 -6.20
C VAL A 370 4.23 15.54 -6.60
N ALA A 371 5.01 15.48 -7.69
CA ALA A 371 5.66 16.66 -8.27
C ALA A 371 4.83 17.31 -9.38
N GLY A 372 3.52 17.07 -9.44
CA GLY A 372 2.61 17.60 -10.45
C GLY A 372 2.10 18.99 -10.13
N ARG A 373 1.61 19.73 -11.14
CA ARG A 373 1.02 21.07 -10.93
C ARG A 373 -0.23 21.00 -10.06
N PHE A 374 -1.09 20.02 -10.28
CA PHE A 374 -2.33 19.86 -9.52
C PHE A 374 -2.05 19.49 -8.08
N TYR A 375 -1.11 18.56 -7.83
CA TYR A 375 -0.71 18.20 -6.48
C TYR A 375 -0.17 19.41 -5.70
N ARG A 376 0.68 20.25 -6.31
CA ARG A 376 1.16 21.48 -5.67
C ARG A 376 0.03 22.41 -5.22
N ALA A 377 -0.97 22.60 -6.07
CA ALA A 377 -2.09 23.49 -5.77
C ALA A 377 -2.93 22.94 -4.60
N GLU A 378 -3.29 21.66 -4.63
CA GLU A 378 -4.07 21.05 -3.53
C GLU A 378 -3.25 20.90 -2.25
N TYR A 379 -1.95 20.63 -2.35
CA TYR A 379 -1.05 20.61 -1.19
C TYR A 379 -0.99 21.98 -0.51
N GLN A 380 -0.95 23.07 -1.27
CA GLN A 380 -0.95 24.42 -0.71
C GLN A 380 -2.23 24.71 0.09
N GLU A 381 -3.39 24.29 -0.41
CA GLU A 381 -4.67 24.40 0.32
C GLU A 381 -4.68 23.52 1.57
N PHE A 382 -4.25 22.26 1.46
CA PHE A 382 -4.12 21.33 2.58
C PHE A 382 -3.18 21.88 3.67
N TYR A 383 -2.01 22.40 3.28
CA TYR A 383 -1.02 22.98 4.19
C TYR A 383 -1.54 24.24 4.88
N GLN A 384 -2.34 25.07 4.20
CA GLN A 384 -3.00 26.22 4.84
C GLN A 384 -3.99 25.80 5.94
N VAL A 385 -4.74 24.71 5.73
CA VAL A 385 -5.61 24.14 6.77
C VAL A 385 -4.76 23.67 7.96
N LEU A 386 -3.65 22.97 7.70
CA LEU A 386 -2.72 22.50 8.74
C LEU A 386 -2.16 23.65 9.58
N VAL A 387 -1.69 24.72 8.94
CA VAL A 387 -1.18 25.91 9.63
C VAL A 387 -2.28 26.58 10.45
N SER A 388 -3.49 26.71 9.91
CA SER A 388 -4.63 27.29 10.63
C SER A 388 -4.99 26.47 11.88
N MET A 389 -4.95 25.14 11.77
CA MET A 389 -5.15 24.24 12.92
C MET A 389 -4.03 24.36 13.95
N ALA A 390 -2.78 24.49 13.51
CA ALA A 390 -1.64 24.69 14.38
C ALA A 390 -1.73 26.01 15.15
N ASP A 391 -2.06 27.11 14.47
CA ASP A 391 -2.24 28.44 15.08
C ASP A 391 -3.38 28.43 16.10
N ALA A 392 -4.53 27.85 15.75
CA ALA A 392 -5.66 27.73 16.67
C ALA A 392 -5.32 26.89 17.93
N ALA A 393 -4.54 25.82 17.78
CA ALA A 393 -4.11 24.99 18.91
C ALA A 393 -3.11 25.72 19.82
N ASP A 394 -2.18 26.49 19.26
CA ASP A 394 -1.24 27.31 20.04
C ASP A 394 -1.96 28.44 20.78
N ASP A 395 -2.91 29.12 20.14
CA ASP A 395 -3.73 30.16 20.76
C ASP A 395 -4.59 29.60 21.91
N ALA A 396 -5.17 28.41 21.72
CA ALA A 396 -5.91 27.73 22.77
C ALA A 396 -5.02 27.38 23.97
N ALA A 397 -3.81 26.85 23.73
CA ALA A 397 -2.84 26.55 24.78
C ALA A 397 -2.40 27.82 25.54
N ALA A 398 -2.17 28.92 24.82
CA ALA A 398 -1.82 30.22 25.41
C ALA A 398 -2.95 30.79 26.27
N CYS A 399 -4.21 30.70 25.82
CA CYS A 399 -5.39 31.11 26.59
C CYS A 399 -5.50 30.34 27.92
N VAL A 400 -5.28 29.02 27.89
CA VAL A 400 -5.30 28.16 29.08
C VAL A 400 -4.19 28.55 30.06
N ALA A 401 -2.97 28.78 29.55
CA ALA A 401 -1.84 29.21 30.37
C ALA A 401 -2.07 30.59 31.01
N ALA A 402 -2.64 31.55 30.28
CA ALA A 402 -2.98 32.87 30.80
C ALA A 402 -4.09 32.83 31.86
N GLY A 403 -5.12 31.99 31.67
CA GLY A 403 -6.21 31.81 32.63
C GLY A 403 -5.74 31.19 33.96
N ALA A 404 -4.77 30.26 33.92
CA ALA A 404 -4.21 29.61 35.10
C ALA A 404 -3.43 30.56 36.02
N GLY A 405 -2.84 31.62 35.48
CA GLY A 405 -2.17 32.67 36.27
C GLY A 405 -3.11 33.48 37.16
N SER A 406 -4.43 33.40 36.94
CA SER A 406 -5.44 34.21 37.64
C SER A 406 -6.15 33.50 38.80
N THR A 407 -6.08 32.15 38.90
CA THR A 407 -6.79 31.36 39.92
C THR A 407 -5.81 30.57 40.79
N GLY A 408 -5.51 31.11 41.97
CA GLY A 408 -4.49 30.59 42.88
C GLY A 408 -4.81 29.20 43.45
N GLY A 409 -3.91 28.25 43.19
CA GLY A 409 -3.81 26.96 43.87
C GLY A 409 -2.71 26.09 43.25
N ALA A 410 -1.66 25.77 44.00
CA ALA A 410 -0.45 25.10 43.48
C ALA A 410 -0.73 23.77 42.74
N ALA A 411 -1.73 22.99 43.17
CA ALA A 411 -2.10 21.72 42.52
C ALA A 411 -2.87 21.90 41.19
N VAL A 412 -3.66 22.97 41.08
CA VAL A 412 -4.39 23.34 39.85
C VAL A 412 -3.39 23.89 38.83
N ALA A 413 -2.42 24.68 39.28
CA ALA A 413 -1.33 25.16 38.45
C ALA A 413 -0.51 24.00 37.84
N THR A 414 -0.16 22.97 38.61
CA THR A 414 0.60 21.78 38.13
C THR A 414 -0.15 20.96 37.09
N THR A 415 -1.47 20.75 37.29
CA THR A 415 -2.30 19.99 36.34
C THR A 415 -2.49 20.75 35.02
N ILE A 416 -2.62 22.08 35.10
CA ILE A 416 -2.73 22.94 33.91
C ILE A 416 -1.38 23.09 33.19
N THR A 417 -0.25 23.12 33.90
CA THR A 417 1.07 23.11 33.24
C THR A 417 1.33 21.81 32.48
N ALA A 418 0.83 20.66 32.98
CA ALA A 418 0.92 19.39 32.27
C ALA A 418 0.05 19.37 30.98
N ALA A 419 -1.15 19.98 31.01
CA ALA A 419 -2.00 20.12 29.82
C ALA A 419 -1.48 21.17 28.82
N ALA A 420 -0.84 22.24 29.29
CA ALA A 420 -0.18 23.24 28.45
C ALA A 420 1.17 22.76 27.86
N ALA A 421 1.74 21.67 28.40
CA ALA A 421 2.96 21.04 27.89
C ALA A 421 2.71 19.99 26.79
N THR A 422 1.44 19.79 26.38
CA THR A 422 1.11 18.87 25.30
C THR A 422 1.69 19.42 24.00
N THR A 423 2.59 18.66 23.37
CA THR A 423 3.22 19.06 22.11
C THR A 423 2.14 19.23 21.03
N ASN A 424 2.09 20.40 20.40
CA ASN A 424 1.17 20.68 19.30
C ASN A 424 1.59 19.87 18.06
N MET A 425 0.94 18.73 17.84
CA MET A 425 1.23 17.83 16.72
C MET A 425 0.99 18.51 15.35
N TYR A 426 0.03 19.44 15.24
CA TYR A 426 -0.21 20.17 14.00
C TYR A 426 0.97 21.07 13.65
N ARG A 427 1.51 21.79 14.64
CA ARG A 427 2.71 22.62 14.46
C ARG A 427 3.91 21.76 14.06
N GLN A 428 4.08 20.62 14.72
CA GLN A 428 5.16 19.69 14.41
C GLN A 428 5.06 19.14 12.97
N LEU A 429 3.86 18.77 12.52
CA LEU A 429 3.65 18.38 11.11
C LEU A 429 3.92 19.54 10.15
N ALA A 430 3.47 20.76 10.47
CA ALA A 430 3.72 21.93 9.65
C ALA A 430 5.22 22.21 9.48
N ASP A 431 5.98 22.12 10.58
CA ASP A 431 7.44 22.30 10.58
C ASP A 431 8.18 21.18 9.84
N GLU A 432 7.69 19.93 9.95
CA GLU A 432 8.30 18.77 9.31
C GLU A 432 8.05 18.72 7.80
N TRP A 433 6.85 19.13 7.35
CA TRP A 433 6.49 19.12 5.93
C TRP A 433 6.88 20.42 5.22
N GLY A 434 6.57 21.57 5.81
CA GLY A 434 6.81 22.88 5.20
C GLY A 434 5.95 23.15 3.94
N PRO A 435 5.88 24.41 3.49
CA PRO A 435 5.05 24.79 2.34
C PRO A 435 5.61 24.28 0.99
N ASP A 436 6.91 24.01 0.92
CA ASP A 436 7.62 23.68 -0.33
C ASP A 436 7.89 22.18 -0.49
N LEU A 437 7.27 21.31 0.33
CA LEU A 437 7.47 19.86 0.29
C LEU A 437 7.43 19.24 -1.13
N PRO A 438 6.50 19.62 -2.04
CA PRO A 438 6.46 19.06 -3.39
C PRO A 438 7.67 19.40 -4.26
N GLU A 439 8.44 20.45 -3.90
CA GLU A 439 9.68 20.81 -4.59
C GLU A 439 10.90 20.04 -4.06
N GLY A 440 10.79 19.42 -2.89
CA GLY A 440 11.82 18.58 -2.29
C GLY A 440 12.04 17.25 -3.03
N LEU A 441 13.09 16.54 -2.64
CA LEU A 441 13.33 15.16 -3.05
C LEU A 441 12.65 14.16 -2.08
N ASP A 442 12.36 14.61 -0.87
CA ASP A 442 11.88 13.78 0.25
C ASP A 442 10.54 13.13 -0.06
N LEU A 443 9.57 13.90 -0.58
CA LEU A 443 8.24 13.40 -0.91
C LEU A 443 8.24 12.32 -2.02
N PRO A 444 8.84 12.54 -3.21
CA PRO A 444 8.90 11.49 -4.23
C PRO A 444 9.79 10.31 -3.80
N MET A 445 10.81 10.51 -2.96
CA MET A 445 11.58 9.39 -2.40
C MET A 445 10.73 8.55 -1.43
N ALA A 446 9.93 9.17 -0.57
CA ALA A 446 9.00 8.47 0.31
C ALA A 446 7.90 7.71 -0.45
N VAL A 447 7.50 8.19 -1.64
CA VAL A 447 6.63 7.46 -2.58
C VAL A 447 7.36 6.24 -3.12
N LEU A 448 8.58 6.41 -3.64
CA LEU A 448 9.39 5.31 -4.16
C LEU A 448 9.56 4.19 -3.13
N LEU A 449 9.93 4.51 -1.89
CA LEU A 449 10.19 3.52 -0.83
C LEU A 449 8.94 2.79 -0.30
N ARG A 450 7.73 3.15 -0.76
CA ARG A 450 6.45 2.53 -0.34
C ARG A 450 5.59 2.05 -1.50
N HIS A 451 5.96 2.37 -2.74
CA HIS A 451 5.17 2.03 -3.93
C HIS A 451 6.12 1.55 -5.04
N HIS A 452 6.81 0.43 -4.81
CA HIS A 452 7.82 -0.09 -5.74
C HIS A 452 7.26 -0.31 -7.16
N HIS A 453 5.99 -0.66 -7.29
CA HIS A 453 5.32 -0.87 -8.56
C HIS A 453 5.12 0.41 -9.40
N GLN A 454 5.36 1.59 -8.84
CA GLN A 454 5.32 2.89 -9.54
C GLN A 454 6.70 3.53 -9.68
N MET A 455 7.76 2.71 -9.61
CA MET A 455 9.14 3.21 -9.59
C MET A 455 9.46 4.05 -10.83
N LEU A 456 9.12 3.56 -12.03
CA LEU A 456 9.39 4.28 -13.27
C LEU A 456 8.60 5.60 -13.36
N GLU A 457 7.30 5.56 -13.10
CA GLU A 457 6.43 6.72 -13.17
C GLU A 457 6.88 7.79 -12.18
N THR A 458 7.12 7.39 -10.93
CA THR A 458 7.53 8.32 -9.87
C THR A 458 8.91 8.90 -10.15
N TYR A 459 9.88 8.07 -10.53
CA TYR A 459 11.25 8.52 -10.79
C TYR A 459 11.29 9.48 -11.99
N TYR A 460 10.76 9.09 -13.15
CA TYR A 460 10.87 9.91 -14.34
C TYR A 460 9.99 11.15 -14.31
N PHE A 461 8.84 11.10 -13.64
CA PHE A 461 7.98 12.27 -13.50
C PHE A 461 8.49 13.23 -12.41
N SER A 462 8.88 12.71 -11.25
CA SER A 462 9.11 13.54 -10.06
C SER A 462 10.57 13.76 -9.69
N ILE A 463 11.51 12.89 -10.10
CA ILE A 463 12.92 12.97 -9.67
C ILE A 463 13.84 13.35 -10.82
N PHE A 464 13.75 12.63 -11.95
CA PHE A 464 14.60 12.83 -13.11
C PHE A 464 14.66 14.30 -13.58
N PRO A 465 13.54 15.04 -13.70
CA PRO A 465 13.57 16.42 -14.21
C PRO A 465 14.29 17.40 -13.28
N LYS A 466 14.53 17.04 -12.02
CA LYS A 466 15.28 17.88 -11.06
C LYS A 466 16.79 17.89 -11.35
N PHE A 467 17.31 16.88 -12.05
CA PHE A 467 18.75 16.67 -12.22
C PHE A 467 19.20 16.53 -13.68
N PHE A 468 18.30 16.11 -14.56
CA PHE A 468 18.66 15.77 -15.93
C PHE A 468 17.84 16.56 -16.94
N THR A 469 18.53 16.98 -17.99
CA THR A 469 17.97 17.51 -19.24
C THR A 469 18.81 16.91 -20.38
N PRO A 470 18.26 16.61 -21.57
CA PRO A 470 16.88 16.78 -22.06
C PRO A 470 15.94 15.67 -21.55
N LEU A 471 14.86 15.37 -22.29
CA LEU A 471 13.87 14.34 -21.95
C LEU A 471 14.52 12.96 -21.71
N PRO A 472 13.91 12.10 -20.88
CA PRO A 472 14.51 10.83 -20.49
C PRO A 472 14.99 9.95 -21.65
N LEU A 473 14.18 9.77 -22.69
CA LEU A 473 14.55 8.88 -23.80
C LEU A 473 15.77 9.40 -24.58
N ASP A 474 15.83 10.71 -24.82
CA ASP A 474 16.97 11.35 -25.50
C ASP A 474 18.23 11.30 -24.63
N TYR A 475 18.08 11.57 -23.33
CA TYR A 475 19.16 11.50 -22.36
C TYR A 475 19.71 10.07 -22.27
N LEU A 476 18.86 9.07 -22.09
CA LEU A 476 19.26 7.68 -21.95
C LEU A 476 19.88 7.13 -23.23
N ALA A 477 19.33 7.48 -24.40
CA ALA A 477 19.93 7.09 -25.68
C ALA A 477 21.37 7.61 -25.80
N SER A 478 21.60 8.88 -25.42
CA SER A 478 22.94 9.47 -25.36
C SER A 478 23.81 8.79 -24.30
N TYR A 479 23.30 8.60 -23.08
CA TYR A 479 24.03 7.99 -21.97
C TYR A 479 24.56 6.60 -22.32
N PHE A 480 23.68 5.70 -22.78
CA PHE A 480 24.07 4.33 -23.13
C PHE A 480 24.96 4.28 -24.38
N ALA A 481 24.85 5.25 -25.30
CA ALA A 481 25.80 5.37 -26.41
C ALA A 481 27.20 5.76 -25.95
N HIS A 482 27.31 6.64 -24.94
CA HIS A 482 28.61 7.03 -24.36
C HIS A 482 29.21 5.95 -23.46
N GLU A 483 28.38 5.22 -22.72
CA GLU A 483 28.83 4.12 -21.86
C GLU A 483 29.43 2.97 -22.67
N GLY A 484 28.88 2.73 -23.88
CA GLY A 484 29.27 1.63 -24.78
C GLY A 484 28.77 0.27 -24.30
N GLU A 485 28.85 -0.75 -25.15
CA GLU A 485 28.32 -2.09 -24.86
C GLU A 485 28.97 -2.76 -23.63
N ASP A 486 30.24 -2.42 -23.36
CA ASP A 486 31.00 -2.91 -22.21
C ASP A 486 30.77 -2.11 -20.92
N GLY A 487 29.90 -1.09 -20.97
CA GLY A 487 29.48 -0.31 -19.83
C GLY A 487 28.80 -1.16 -18.74
N PRO A 488 28.97 -0.86 -17.44
CA PRO A 488 28.33 -1.62 -16.38
C PRO A 488 26.79 -1.67 -16.49
N LEU A 489 26.12 -0.53 -16.77
CA LEU A 489 24.67 -0.50 -16.95
C LEU A 489 24.25 -1.12 -18.28
N SER A 490 25.01 -0.90 -19.36
CA SER A 490 24.80 -1.55 -20.66
C SER A 490 24.83 -3.08 -20.56
N ARG A 491 25.77 -3.65 -19.79
CA ARG A 491 25.79 -5.09 -19.50
C ARG A 491 24.58 -5.55 -18.71
N GLN A 492 24.12 -4.77 -17.72
CA GLN A 492 22.93 -5.09 -16.95
C GLN A 492 21.67 -5.08 -17.84
N VAL A 493 21.53 -4.09 -18.73
CA VAL A 493 20.47 -4.04 -19.74
C VAL A 493 20.49 -5.30 -20.62
N ALA A 494 21.65 -5.68 -21.15
CA ALA A 494 21.79 -6.86 -21.99
C ALA A 494 21.41 -8.17 -21.26
N GLN A 495 21.85 -8.32 -20.00
CA GLN A 495 21.50 -9.48 -19.17
C GLN A 495 19.99 -9.56 -18.92
N LYS A 496 19.36 -8.43 -18.58
CA LYS A 496 17.93 -8.36 -18.31
C LYS A 496 17.09 -8.65 -19.56
N MET A 497 17.47 -8.11 -20.72
CA MET A 497 16.85 -8.45 -22.01
C MET A 497 16.94 -9.95 -22.30
N GLN A 498 18.11 -10.58 -22.09
CA GLN A 498 18.27 -12.02 -22.30
C GLN A 498 17.38 -12.85 -21.36
N GLN A 499 17.22 -12.42 -20.11
CA GLN A 499 16.34 -13.06 -19.14
C GLN A 499 14.87 -12.95 -19.55
N GLN A 500 14.44 -11.78 -20.02
CA GLN A 500 13.08 -11.53 -20.52
C GLN A 500 12.76 -12.35 -21.77
N ASP A 501 13.72 -12.50 -22.70
CA ASP A 501 13.55 -13.35 -23.87
C ASP A 501 13.36 -14.83 -23.48
N ARG A 502 14.10 -15.30 -22.47
CA ARG A 502 13.98 -16.67 -21.97
C ARG A 502 12.63 -16.90 -21.29
N TYR A 503 12.17 -15.93 -20.49
CA TYR A 503 10.87 -16.01 -19.84
C TYR A 503 9.73 -15.96 -20.86
N THR A 504 9.79 -15.05 -21.84
CA THR A 504 8.82 -14.95 -22.93
C THR A 504 8.73 -16.25 -23.74
N ARG A 505 9.87 -16.88 -24.05
CA ARG A 505 9.90 -18.20 -24.70
C ARG A 505 9.22 -19.27 -23.84
N TYR A 506 9.55 -19.31 -22.55
CA TYR A 506 8.88 -20.21 -21.61
C TYR A 506 7.36 -20.02 -21.59
N LEU A 507 6.88 -18.77 -21.54
CA LEU A 507 5.44 -18.47 -21.56
C LEU A 507 4.79 -18.98 -22.85
N LYS A 508 5.42 -18.77 -24.01
CA LYS A 508 4.93 -19.25 -25.30
C LYS A 508 4.88 -20.78 -25.35
N ASP A 509 5.95 -21.45 -24.93
CA ASP A 509 6.06 -22.91 -24.91
C ASP A 509 5.02 -23.56 -23.97
N LYS A 510 4.60 -22.86 -22.92
CA LYS A 510 3.57 -23.32 -21.97
C LYS A 510 2.16 -22.86 -22.29
N GLY A 511 1.96 -22.11 -23.38
CA GLY A 511 0.64 -21.52 -23.70
C GLY A 511 0.16 -20.52 -22.64
N LEU A 512 1.08 -19.92 -21.90
CA LEU A 512 0.82 -18.91 -20.86
C LEU A 512 1.07 -17.47 -21.36
N PHE A 513 1.54 -17.33 -22.60
CA PHE A 513 1.84 -16.02 -23.17
C PHE A 513 0.56 -15.30 -23.60
N VAL A 514 0.28 -14.18 -22.95
CA VAL A 514 -0.80 -13.26 -23.31
C VAL A 514 -0.19 -12.07 -24.05
N SER A 515 -0.63 -11.85 -25.30
CA SER A 515 -0.30 -10.66 -26.09
C SER A 515 -1.34 -9.58 -25.80
N HIS A 516 -0.90 -8.41 -25.33
CA HIS A 516 -1.79 -7.28 -25.13
C HIS A 516 -1.78 -6.38 -26.37
N GLU A 517 -2.50 -6.80 -27.42
CA GLU A 517 -2.74 -5.93 -28.57
C GLU A 517 -3.80 -4.88 -28.21
N LEU A 518 -3.47 -3.60 -28.42
CA LEU A 518 -4.43 -2.52 -28.26
C LEU A 518 -5.51 -2.62 -29.34
N PRO A 519 -6.81 -2.48 -28.99
CA PRO A 519 -7.87 -2.46 -29.99
C PRO A 519 -7.60 -1.42 -31.07
N GLU A 520 -7.75 -1.76 -32.36
CA GLU A 520 -7.42 -0.87 -33.49
C GLU A 520 -8.09 0.51 -33.38
N LYS A 521 -9.32 0.57 -32.87
CA LYS A 521 -10.05 1.82 -32.65
C LYS A 521 -9.35 2.73 -31.64
N LEU A 522 -8.79 2.16 -30.59
CA LEU A 522 -8.05 2.86 -29.56
C LEU A 522 -6.68 3.28 -30.08
N LEU A 523 -5.99 2.41 -30.82
CA LEU A 523 -4.77 2.75 -31.53
C LEU A 523 -4.98 3.92 -32.52
N ALA A 524 -6.09 3.92 -33.26
CA ALA A 524 -6.47 5.00 -34.18
C ALA A 524 -6.92 6.27 -33.44
N HIS A 525 -7.47 6.16 -32.23
CA HIS A 525 -7.79 7.31 -31.37
C HIS A 525 -6.51 7.94 -30.82
N LEU A 526 -5.57 7.14 -30.31
CA LEU A 526 -4.25 7.59 -29.85
C LEU A 526 -3.47 8.27 -30.99
N LYS A 527 -3.40 7.65 -32.16
CA LYS A 527 -2.78 8.27 -33.36
C LYS A 527 -3.45 9.60 -33.75
N ARG A 528 -4.74 9.76 -33.51
CA ARG A 528 -5.45 11.03 -33.71
C ARG A 528 -5.14 12.04 -32.61
N GLY A 529 -5.05 11.61 -31.35
CA GLY A 529 -4.56 12.41 -30.22
C GLY A 529 -3.15 12.93 -30.45
N ASP A 530 -2.24 12.08 -30.91
CA ASP A 530 -0.87 12.45 -31.31
C ASP A 530 -0.87 13.50 -32.42
N ALA A 531 -1.77 13.37 -33.41
CA ALA A 531 -1.93 14.35 -34.47
C ALA A 531 -2.50 15.68 -33.96
N VAL A 532 -3.43 15.66 -32.99
CA VAL A 532 -4.03 16.85 -32.37
C VAL A 532 -3.02 17.56 -31.46
N CYS A 533 -2.24 16.84 -30.67
CA CYS A 533 -1.13 17.37 -29.88
C CYS A 533 -0.06 17.96 -30.81
N ALA A 534 0.37 17.25 -31.85
CA ALA A 534 1.33 17.76 -32.83
C ALA A 534 0.83 19.01 -33.58
N ASN A 535 -0.47 19.11 -33.86
CA ASN A 535 -1.07 20.28 -34.50
C ASN A 535 -1.24 21.47 -33.52
N THR A 536 -1.52 21.18 -32.25
CA THR A 536 -1.55 22.17 -31.16
C THR A 536 -0.15 22.72 -30.90
N LEU A 537 0.88 21.86 -30.87
CA LEU A 537 2.31 22.18 -30.76
C LEU A 537 2.79 23.04 -31.93
N LYS A 538 2.42 22.68 -33.16
CA LYS A 538 2.72 23.50 -34.36
C LYS A 538 2.03 24.86 -34.31
N SER A 539 0.80 24.94 -33.81
CA SER A 539 0.04 26.19 -33.69
C SER A 539 0.60 27.08 -32.57
N LEU A 540 1.00 26.49 -31.44
CA LEU A 540 1.71 27.14 -30.35
C LEU A 540 3.07 27.66 -30.84
N GLN A 541 3.91 26.83 -31.47
CA GLN A 541 5.19 27.23 -32.07
C GLN A 541 5.05 28.36 -33.10
N LYS A 542 3.98 28.37 -33.90
CA LYS A 542 3.68 29.45 -34.86
C LYS A 542 3.32 30.76 -34.17
N ASN A 543 2.58 30.69 -33.05
CA ASN A 543 2.24 31.85 -32.22
C ASN A 543 3.45 32.35 -31.40
N LEU A 544 4.32 31.43 -30.98
CA LEU A 544 5.57 31.69 -30.26
C LEU A 544 6.64 32.40 -31.10
N ARG A 545 6.69 32.13 -32.41
CA ARG A 545 7.59 32.84 -33.35
C ARG A 545 7.27 34.33 -33.54
N ARG A 546 6.19 34.84 -32.93
CA ARG A 546 5.78 36.26 -32.98
C ARG A 546 6.17 37.06 -31.74
N GLN A 547 6.86 36.49 -30.75
CA GLN A 547 7.32 37.22 -29.56
C GLN A 547 8.85 37.16 -29.40
N PRO A 548 9.50 38.21 -28.83
CA PRO A 548 10.94 38.21 -28.61
C PRO A 548 11.33 37.22 -27.50
N ALA A 549 12.51 36.62 -27.65
CA ALA A 549 13.03 35.50 -26.88
C ALA A 549 13.13 35.76 -25.36
N SER A 550 12.21 35.20 -24.58
CA SER A 550 12.51 34.54 -23.30
C SER A 550 11.29 33.71 -22.85
N LYS A 551 11.55 32.49 -22.37
CA LYS A 551 10.65 31.60 -21.63
C LYS A 551 9.39 31.08 -22.37
N VAL A 552 9.51 29.88 -22.92
CA VAL A 552 8.40 28.91 -22.99
C VAL A 552 8.96 27.50 -22.73
N PRO A 553 8.39 26.70 -21.81
CA PRO A 553 8.78 25.31 -21.64
C PRO A 553 8.21 24.44 -22.76
N ALA A 554 9.01 23.49 -23.21
CA ALA A 554 8.64 22.50 -24.21
C ALA A 554 7.51 21.59 -23.71
N GLU A 555 6.60 21.24 -24.63
CA GLU A 555 5.68 20.12 -24.48
C GLU A 555 6.45 18.85 -24.12
N ASP A 556 5.86 17.98 -23.30
CA ASP A 556 6.53 16.85 -22.67
C ASP A 556 6.18 15.49 -23.33
N PRO A 557 7.01 14.98 -24.25
CA PRO A 557 6.94 13.60 -24.74
C PRO A 557 7.03 12.54 -23.65
N LEU A 558 7.60 12.86 -22.48
CA LEU A 558 7.55 11.98 -21.31
C LEU A 558 6.12 11.88 -20.79
N LEU A 559 5.36 12.97 -20.72
CA LEU A 559 3.93 12.91 -20.40
C LEU A 559 3.19 12.10 -21.47
N ALA A 560 3.52 12.20 -22.75
CA ALA A 560 2.88 11.38 -23.79
C ALA A 560 3.22 9.87 -23.65
N HIS A 561 4.47 9.51 -23.35
CA HIS A 561 4.88 8.12 -23.16
C HIS A 561 4.48 7.56 -21.78
N LEU A 562 4.49 8.38 -20.72
CA LEU A 562 3.93 8.06 -19.41
C LEU A 562 2.42 7.99 -19.49
N LEU A 563 1.75 8.79 -20.33
CA LEU A 563 0.31 8.65 -20.62
C LEU A 563 0.06 7.42 -21.46
N GLU A 564 0.93 7.03 -22.41
CA GLU A 564 0.81 5.77 -23.14
C GLU A 564 1.08 4.57 -22.23
N THR A 565 2.04 4.65 -21.32
CA THR A 565 2.35 3.63 -20.32
C THR A 565 1.26 3.57 -19.25
N GLN A 566 0.76 4.72 -18.80
CA GLN A 566 -0.41 4.86 -17.94
C GLN A 566 -1.68 4.42 -18.63
N LEU A 567 -1.84 4.63 -19.93
CA LEU A 567 -2.97 4.11 -20.71
C LEU A 567 -2.79 2.62 -20.90
N ARG A 568 -1.61 2.09 -21.18
CA ARG A 568 -1.36 0.65 -21.26
C ARG A 568 -1.63 -0.01 -19.90
N SER A 569 -1.26 0.62 -18.80
CA SER A 569 -1.59 0.16 -17.45
C SER A 569 -3.05 0.41 -17.09
N HIS A 570 -3.70 1.49 -17.56
CA HIS A 570 -5.15 1.75 -17.43
C HIS A 570 -5.99 0.83 -18.31
N ILE A 571 -5.49 0.39 -19.47
CA ILE A 571 -6.14 -0.53 -20.41
C ILE A 571 -5.91 -1.95 -19.91
N ALA A 572 -4.73 -2.27 -19.40
CA ALA A 572 -4.52 -3.47 -18.60
C ALA A 572 -5.38 -3.45 -17.33
N ALA A 573 -5.71 -2.28 -16.77
CA ALA A 573 -6.61 -2.12 -15.62
C ALA A 573 -8.10 -2.05 -15.99
N ARG A 574 -8.46 -1.64 -17.21
CA ARG A 574 -9.84 -1.67 -17.75
C ARG A 574 -10.20 -3.00 -18.39
N ASN A 575 -9.20 -3.75 -18.86
CA ASN A 575 -9.33 -5.19 -19.08
C ASN A 575 -9.33 -5.96 -17.74
N ARG A 576 -9.02 -5.28 -16.62
CA ARG A 576 -9.28 -5.68 -15.22
C ARG A 576 -10.53 -4.95 -14.67
N ASP A 577 -11.62 -4.88 -15.44
CA ASP A 577 -12.94 -4.51 -14.91
C ASP A 577 -13.50 -5.63 -13.99
N ASP A 578 -12.70 -6.01 -12.99
CA ASP A 578 -13.10 -6.66 -11.74
C ASP A 578 -12.55 -5.89 -10.51
N TYR A 579 -11.97 -4.68 -10.69
CA TYR A 579 -11.57 -3.81 -9.56
C TYR A 579 -12.20 -2.42 -9.51
N VAL A 580 -13.15 -2.14 -10.41
CA VAL A 580 -14.15 -1.10 -10.23
C VAL A 580 -15.53 -1.70 -10.50
N ALA A 581 -15.84 -2.79 -9.80
CA ALA A 581 -17.23 -3.18 -9.59
C ALA A 581 -17.65 -2.66 -8.21
N SER A 582 -18.03 -1.38 -8.15
CA SER A 582 -19.15 -1.01 -7.28
C SER A 582 -20.40 -1.15 -8.15
N PRO A 583 -21.52 -1.70 -7.65
CA PRO A 583 -22.61 -2.18 -8.49
C PRO A 583 -23.28 -1.00 -9.18
N GLU A 584 -23.19 -0.92 -10.52
CA GLU A 584 -24.17 -0.15 -11.27
C GLU A 584 -25.52 -0.84 -11.12
N ASN A 585 -26.44 -0.14 -10.46
CA ASN A 585 -27.86 -0.45 -10.38
C ASN A 585 -28.41 -0.72 -11.79
N ASN A 586 -28.70 -2.00 -12.05
CA ASN A 586 -29.49 -2.42 -13.18
C ASN A 586 -30.96 -2.05 -12.90
N ASN A 587 -31.32 -0.78 -13.11
CA ASN A 587 -32.73 -0.36 -13.12
C ASN A 587 -33.35 -0.88 -14.42
N GLY A 588 -33.95 -2.07 -14.32
CA GLY A 588 -34.93 -2.53 -15.28
C GLY A 588 -36.10 -1.55 -15.33
N GLU A 589 -36.26 -0.91 -16.47
CA GLU A 589 -37.54 -0.33 -16.87
C GLU A 589 -38.57 -1.47 -16.94
N SER A 590 -39.57 -1.37 -16.07
CA SER A 590 -40.84 -2.07 -16.19
C SER A 590 -41.96 -1.04 -16.09
N LYS A 591 -42.11 -0.24 -17.15
CA LYS A 591 -43.38 0.07 -17.85
C LYS A 591 -43.20 1.18 -18.88
#